data_AF-A0A9P8CVI2-F1
#
_entry.id   AF-A0A9P8CVI2-F1
#
_cell.length_a   1.000
_cell.length_b   1.000
_cell.length_c   1.000
_cell.angle_alpha   90.00
_cell.angle_beta   90.00
_cell.angle_gamma   90.00
#
_symmetry.space_group_name_H-M   'P 1'
#
loop_
_entity.id
_entity.type
_entity.pdbx_description
1 polymer ?
#
loop_
_entity_poly.entity_id
_entity_poly.type
_entity_poly.pdbx_seq_one_letter_code
_entity_poly.pdbx_strand_id
1 'polypeptide(L)' 'MDEQHEKLKALNISSIPIYSGRKFPDDLDIEMELITGRYSAVFMSPKTAFGARFKSLWDEESWRSRIQAIVIDEAH' A
#
# COMPACT_ATOMS: atom_id res chain seq x y z
N MET A 1 -8.52 8.73 1.32
CA MET A 1 -7.13 8.22 1.19
C MET A 1 -6.10 9.35 1.28
N ASP A 2 -6.15 10.36 0.42
CA ASP A 2 -5.12 11.45 0.44
C ASP A 2 -5.12 12.24 1.76
N GLU A 3 -6.29 12.54 2.33
CA GLU A 3 -6.38 13.19 3.64
C GLU A 3 -5.75 12.35 4.77
N GLN A 4 -6.00 11.04 4.79
CA GLN A 4 -5.40 10.13 5.77
C GLN A 4 -3.88 10.04 5.58
N HIS A 5 -3.41 10.02 4.33
CA HIS A 5 -1.98 10.05 4.01
C HIS A 5 -1.29 11.33 4.52
N GLU A 6 -1.88 12.51 4.29
CA GLU A 6 -1.32 13.77 4.79
C GLU A 6 -1.30 13.83 6.32
N LYS A 7 -2.31 13.29 7.00
CA LYS A 7 -2.31 13.16 8.47
C LYS A 7 -1.18 12.26 8.96
N LEU A 8 -0.96 11.10 8.35
CA LEU A 8 0.14 10.19 8.72
C LEU A 8 1.51 10.81 8.45
N LYS A 9 1.65 11.54 7.34
CA LYS A 9 2.85 12.28 7.00
C LYS A 9 3.18 13.35 8.05
N ALA A 10 2.19 14.08 8.55
CA ALA A 10 2.37 15.06 9.63
C ALA A 10 2.85 14.41 10.94
N LEU A 11 2.58 13.11 11.13
CA LEU A 11 3.03 12.31 12.26
C LEU A 11 4.34 11.56 12.00
N ASN A 12 5.03 11.82 10.88
CA ASN A 12 6.20 11.08 10.41
C ASN A 12 5.98 9.56 10.27
N ILE A 13 4.75 9.13 10.00
CA ILE A 13 4.43 7.73 9.73
C ILE A 13 4.53 7.49 8.22
N SER A 14 5.41 6.57 7.83
CA SER A 14 5.60 6.23 6.42
C SER A 14 4.33 5.58 5.87
N SER A 15 3.76 6.19 4.83
CA SER A 15 2.56 5.66 4.19
C SER A 15 2.54 5.92 2.69
N ILE A 16 1.77 5.12 1.96
CA ILE A 16 1.62 5.28 0.51
C ILE A 16 0.19 4.98 0.05
N PRO A 17 -0.48 5.92 -0.64
CA PRO A 17 -1.72 5.61 -1.34
C PRO A 17 -1.48 5.04 -2.75
N ILE A 18 -2.10 3.91 -3.07
CA ILE A 18 -1.98 3.23 -4.36
C ILE A 18 -3.38 3.07 -4.95
N TYR A 19 -3.67 3.87 -5.97
CA TYR A 19 -4.96 3.88 -6.65
C TYR A 19 -4.78 4.04 -8.16
N SER A 20 -5.82 3.69 -8.91
CA SER A 20 -5.81 3.74 -10.38
C SER A 20 -5.49 5.15 -10.87
N GLY A 21 -4.51 5.27 -11.77
CA GLY A 21 -4.09 6.55 -12.35
C GLY A 21 -3.02 7.30 -11.57
N ARG A 22 -2.64 6.86 -10.36
CA ARG A 22 -1.47 7.41 -9.66
C ARG A 22 -0.20 6.99 -10.41
N LYS A 23 0.57 7.97 -10.87
CA LYS A 23 1.91 7.74 -11.41
C LYS A 23 2.91 7.67 -10.25
N PHE A 24 3.75 6.65 -10.27
CA PHE A 24 4.92 6.56 -9.42
C PHE A 24 6.13 7.09 -10.21
N PRO A 25 7.18 7.58 -9.53
CA PRO A 25 8.45 7.84 -10.18
C PRO A 25 8.94 6.61 -10.96
N ASP A 26 9.57 6.83 -12.12
CA ASP A 26 9.99 5.75 -13.02
C ASP A 26 11.06 4.83 -12.40
N ASP A 27 11.80 5.32 -11.42
CA ASP A 27 12.81 4.60 -10.63
C ASP A 27 12.23 3.87 -9.41
N LEU A 28 10.94 4.02 -9.13
CA LEU A 28 10.29 3.41 -7.98
C LEU A 28 9.69 2.04 -8.33
N ASP A 29 10.38 0.98 -7.90
CA ASP A 29 9.79 -0.36 -7.84
C ASP A 29 8.89 -0.48 -6.60
N ILE A 30 7.64 -0.06 -6.77
CA ILE A 30 6.65 -0.07 -5.69
C ILE A 30 6.42 -1.47 -5.09
N GLU A 31 6.53 -2.54 -5.88
CA GLU A 31 6.32 -3.90 -5.36
C GLU A 31 7.45 -4.29 -4.42
N MET A 32 8.70 -3.98 -4.80
CA MET A 32 9.86 -4.18 -3.95
C MET A 32 9.79 -3.37 -2.65
N GLU A 33 9.34 -2.12 -2.71
CA GLU A 33 9.19 -1.26 -1.53
C GLU A 33 8.14 -1.77 -0.53
N LEU A 34 7.07 -2.39 -1.06
CA LEU A 34 6.06 -3.06 -0.25
C LEU A 34 6.64 -4.33 0.40
N ILE A 35 7.32 -5.18 -0.36
CA ILE A 35 7.92 -6.44 0.11
C ILE A 35 8.99 -6.19 1.20
N THR A 36 9.80 -5.15 1.03
CA THR A 36 10.85 -4.76 1.98
C THR A 36 10.29 -4.06 3.23
N GLY A 37 9.02 -3.65 3.21
CA GLY A 37 8.34 -3.04 4.35
C GLY A 37 8.71 -1.57 4.58
N ARG A 38 8.97 -0.80 3.52
CA ARG A 38 9.26 0.65 3.62
C ARG A 38 8.11 1.46 4.24
N TYR A 39 6.88 1.00 4.06
CA TYR A 39 5.68 1.72 4.47
C TYR A 39 5.00 1.03 5.66
N SER A 40 4.67 1.84 6.68
CA SER A 40 3.89 1.40 7.84
C SER A 40 2.39 1.30 7.53
N ALA A 41 1.91 2.07 6.56
CA ALA A 41 0.53 2.02 6.08
C ALA A 41 0.45 2.08 4.55
N VAL A 42 -0.35 1.20 3.96
CA VAL A 42 -0.56 1.12 2.50
C VAL A 42 -2.05 1.26 2.25
N PHE A 43 -2.45 2.32 1.54
CA PHE A 43 -3.85 2.54 1.20
C PHE A 43 -4.11 2.04 -0.20
N MET A 44 -5.03 1.09 -0.36
CA MET A 44 -5.38 0.54 -1.66
C MET A 44 -6.90 0.39 -1.77
N SER A 45 -7.43 0.55 -2.97
CA SER A 45 -8.77 0.03 -3.25
C SER A 45 -8.73 -1.50 -3.38
N PRO A 46 -9.82 -2.23 -3.08
CA PRO A 46 -9.87 -3.68 -3.29
C PRO A 46 -9.51 -4.08 -4.72
N LYS A 47 -9.99 -3.31 -5.72
CA LYS A 47 -9.67 -3.52 -7.13
C LYS A 47 -8.17 -3.40 -7.43
N THR A 48 -7.47 -2.50 -6.74
CA THR A 48 -6.02 -2.34 -6.88
C THR A 48 -5.27 -3.45 -6.15
N ALA A 49 -5.67 -3.77 -4.92
CA ALA A 49 -5.04 -4.80 -4.09
C ALA A 49 -5.05 -6.19 -4.73
N PHE A 50 -6.16 -6.56 -5.38
CA PHE A 50 -6.31 -7.85 -6.08
C PHE A 50 -6.14 -7.74 -7.60
N GLY A 51 -5.71 -6.58 -8.10
CA GLY A 51 -5.45 -6.35 -9.51
C GLY A 51 -4.17 -7.03 -9.99
N ALA A 52 -4.02 -7.21 -11.31
CA ALA A 52 -2.93 -7.99 -11.91
C ALA A 52 -1.52 -7.59 -11.43
N ARG A 53 -1.29 -6.28 -11.20
CA ARG A 53 -0.01 -5.75 -10.73
C ARG A 53 0.37 -6.23 -9.33
N PHE A 54 -0.58 -6.24 -8.40
CA PHE A 54 -0.30 -6.52 -6.97
C PHE A 54 -0.77 -7.90 -6.53
N LYS A 55 -1.32 -8.69 -7.45
CA LYS A 55 -1.85 -10.02 -7.15
C LYS A 55 -0.77 -10.94 -6.58
N SER A 56 0.44 -10.90 -7.13
CA SER A 56 1.59 -11.70 -6.70
C SER A 56 2.05 -11.38 -5.27
N LEU A 57 1.86 -10.14 -4.79
CA LEU A 57 2.26 -9.77 -3.42
C LEU A 57 1.61 -10.69 -2.38
N TRP A 58 0.37 -11.13 -2.61
CA TRP A 58 -0.34 -12.01 -1.68
C TRP A 58 0.26 -13.42 -1.59
N ASP A 59 1.07 -13.84 -2.56
CA ASP A 59 1.80 -15.09 -2.52
C ASP A 59 3.17 -14.91 -1.82
N GLU A 60 3.74 -13.71 -1.86
CA GLU A 60 5.04 -13.35 -1.25
C GLU A 60 5.03 -13.46 0.28
N GLU A 61 5.88 -14.33 0.82
CA GLU A 61 5.99 -14.57 2.28
C GLU A 61 6.48 -13.33 3.02
N SER A 62 7.46 -12.62 2.47
CA SER A 62 8.02 -11.39 3.06
C SER A 62 6.98 -10.29 3.19
N TRP A 63 6.04 -10.19 2.24
CA TRP A 63 4.92 -9.26 2.33
C TRP A 63 3.92 -9.72 3.40
N ARG A 64 3.44 -10.97 3.31
CA ARG A 64 2.43 -11.50 4.22
C ARG A 64 2.84 -11.49 5.68
N SER A 65 4.09 -11.85 5.98
CA SER A 65 4.62 -11.91 7.35
C SER A 65 4.72 -10.54 8.03
N ARG A 66 4.69 -9.45 7.26
CA ARG A 66 4.76 -8.06 7.78
C ARG A 66 3.39 -7.43 7.98
N ILE A 67 2.31 -8.00 7.42
CA ILE A 67 0.96 -7.47 7.60
C ILE A 67 0.50 -7.76 9.02
N GLN A 68 0.35 -6.71 9.82
CA GLN A 68 -0.19 -6.80 11.17
C GLN A 68 -1.71 -6.71 11.20
N ALA A 69 -2.30 -5.93 10.28
CA ALA A 69 -3.73 -5.74 10.18
C ALA A 69 -4.14 -5.35 8.75
N ILE A 70 -5.36 -5.74 8.37
CA ILE A 70 -6.05 -5.22 7.18
C ILE A 70 -7.24 -4.42 7.69
N VAL A 71 -7.30 -3.13 7.34
CA VAL A 71 -8.37 -2.22 7.72
C VAL A 71 -9.24 -1.97 6.49
N ILE A 72 -10.55 -2.21 6.61
CA ILE A 72 -11.53 -1.92 5.58
C ILE A 72 -12.24 -0.62 5.96
N ASP A 73 -11.97 0.43 5.20
CA ASP A 73 -12.68 1.71 5.32
C ASP A 73 -14.01 1.62 4.57
N GLU A 74 -15.08 2.19 5.12
CA GLU A 74 -16.45 2.14 4.55
C GLU A 74 -17.02 0.72 4.32
N ALA A 75 -17.08 -0.10 5.37
CA ALA A 75 -17.56 -1.49 5.33
C ALA A 75 -19.10 -1.67 5.43
N HIS A 76 -19.86 -0.65 5.04
CA HIS A 76 -21.32 -0.58 5.22
C HIS A 76 -22.12 -1.22 4.09
#